data_AF-A0A9P5NID2-F1
#
_entry.id   AF-A0A9P5NID2-F1
#
_cell.length_a   1.000
_cell.length_b   1.000
_cell.length_c   1.000
_cell.angle_alpha   90.00
_cell.angle_beta   90.00
_cell.angle_gamma   90.00
#
_symmetry.space_group_name_H-M   'P 1'
#
loop_
_entity.id
_entity.type
_entity.pdbx_description
1 polymer ?
#
loop_
_entity_poly.entity_id
_entity_poly.type
_entity_poly.pdbx_seq_one_letter_code
_entity_poly.pdbx_strand_id
1 'polypeptide(L)'
;MGRKPFVWPFKISTNFVRPTISIFIRMIPFTPAQNSCESRYLDSPKRTELYPEPRSLHYCASKGNSVIFPFPDYSIMETVASDPELASEMLALMNKELKSARLRIKELESRACSEEVDIITYIHRTEAAEKSLEIAKADLMEMSSENQLLRAALEDLRDSKKVETMGDDLQAQWSKETRDQSVSATDQSSSDTDGHTKELESALEKYYGKYKTEKLERKELKNTCKMLEEQLSHLKEESNRRCLEEEAFVIKHKELEHQEFKNEASLRISSVVDSQAVAPSLKKVLSRKEVVEYMLKFPKVDHRPRYNTLRPVYHSGMDLKKYLAADKRTSACSANFLFLPGLFAWCPKVHHAFAIGPVHIFESKKGRWIEKSIFESLYDKTFSLFYKYETGTYYAGTYKAIKLLDFARADFKTGKFLLRAWYALDATLPGEKNNGRQPSLVHDTVRQLYLDGVLKVEPLGLQCVAFDHGLYAGLKDRYEKLAEVAYYPEDAEQDRPQKKQRTE
;
A
#
# COMPACT_ATOMS: atom_id res chain seq x y z
N MET A 1 9.00 -61.23 45.11
CA MET A 1 8.15 -60.31 44.31
C MET A 1 9.01 -59.12 43.92
N GLY A 2 9.61 -59.15 42.73
CA GLY A 2 10.54 -58.12 42.23
C GLY A 2 9.89 -57.28 41.14
N ARG A 3 10.09 -55.96 41.18
CA ARG A 3 9.67 -55.04 40.11
C ARG A 3 10.89 -54.62 39.29
N LYS A 4 10.80 -54.86 37.98
CA LYS A 4 11.75 -54.45 36.95
C LYS A 4 11.59 -52.96 36.62
N PRO A 5 12.64 -52.26 36.18
CA PRO A 5 12.54 -50.91 35.65
C PRO A 5 12.16 -50.93 34.15
N PHE A 6 11.41 -49.91 33.76
CA PHE A 6 10.87 -49.67 32.42
C PHE A 6 11.87 -48.82 31.62
N VAL A 7 12.27 -49.28 30.43
CA VAL A 7 13.20 -48.58 29.52
C VAL A 7 12.46 -48.25 28.22
N TRP A 8 12.49 -46.99 27.81
CA TRP A 8 12.03 -46.54 26.48
C TRP A 8 13.20 -46.50 25.49
N PRO A 9 13.03 -46.97 24.24
CA PRO A 9 13.98 -46.71 23.18
C PRO A 9 13.43 -45.65 22.21
N PHE A 10 14.11 -44.51 22.11
CA PHE A 10 13.96 -43.60 20.95
C PHE A 10 15.28 -43.57 20.19
N LYS A 11 15.30 -44.23 19.02
CA LYS A 11 16.33 -44.07 17.99
C LYS A 11 15.94 -42.87 17.13
N ILE A 12 16.74 -41.80 17.15
CA ILE A 12 16.67 -40.74 16.13
C ILE A 12 17.74 -41.04 15.09
N SER A 13 17.28 -41.35 13.88
CA SER A 13 18.09 -41.54 12.68
C SER A 13 18.56 -40.17 12.17
N THR A 14 19.87 -39.90 12.24
CA THR A 14 20.52 -38.77 11.60
C THR A 14 20.91 -39.13 10.16
N ASN A 15 20.16 -38.62 9.18
CA ASN A 15 20.59 -38.57 7.79
C ASN A 15 20.07 -37.27 7.17
N PHE A 16 20.87 -36.21 7.26
CA PHE A 16 20.68 -35.00 6.47
C PHE A 16 21.92 -34.75 5.63
N VAL A 17 21.79 -35.07 4.35
CA VAL A 17 22.76 -34.84 3.29
C VAL A 17 22.84 -33.33 3.04
N ARG A 18 24.01 -32.72 3.23
CA ARG A 18 24.30 -31.34 2.82
C ARG A 18 24.69 -31.33 1.33
N PRO A 19 24.05 -30.52 0.46
CA PRO A 19 24.61 -30.25 -0.85
C PRO A 19 25.61 -29.09 -0.75
N THR A 20 26.87 -29.39 -1.04
CA THR A 20 27.95 -28.42 -1.22
C THR A 20 27.78 -27.74 -2.57
N ILE A 21 27.33 -26.49 -2.60
CA ILE A 21 27.36 -25.66 -3.81
C ILE A 21 28.70 -24.93 -3.84
N SER A 22 29.63 -25.43 -4.63
CA SER A 22 30.87 -24.71 -4.98
C SER A 22 30.57 -23.75 -6.11
N ILE A 23 30.64 -22.43 -5.85
CA ILE A 23 30.57 -21.40 -6.89
C ILE A 23 31.99 -21.06 -7.31
N PHE A 24 32.38 -21.50 -8.50
CA PHE A 24 33.58 -21.03 -9.19
C PHE A 24 33.31 -19.64 -9.79
N ILE A 25 33.92 -18.61 -9.23
CA ILE A 25 33.95 -17.28 -9.84
C ILE A 25 35.18 -17.21 -10.76
N ARG A 26 34.94 -17.32 -12.07
CA ARG A 26 35.93 -17.01 -13.11
C ARG A 26 35.89 -15.51 -13.36
N MET A 27 36.93 -14.79 -12.92
CA MET A 27 37.15 -13.40 -13.30
C MET A 27 37.70 -13.33 -14.73
N ILE A 28 37.01 -12.59 -15.61
CA ILE A 28 37.50 -12.19 -16.93
C ILE A 28 37.79 -10.68 -16.84
N PRO A 29 39.02 -10.20 -17.11
CA PRO A 29 39.30 -8.77 -17.14
C PRO A 29 38.78 -8.17 -18.46
N PHE A 30 38.00 -7.09 -18.33
CA PHE A 30 37.55 -6.29 -19.48
C PHE A 30 38.38 -5.01 -19.56
N THR A 31 39.13 -4.88 -20.65
CA THR A 31 39.88 -3.66 -21.05
C THR A 31 38.93 -2.61 -21.62
N PRO A 32 39.12 -1.31 -21.32
CA PRO A 32 38.32 -0.26 -21.93
C PRO A 32 38.89 0.16 -23.29
N ALA A 33 38.08 0.04 -24.34
CA ALA A 33 38.34 0.68 -25.62
C ALA A 33 37.82 2.13 -25.57
N GLN A 34 38.75 3.08 -25.66
CA GLN A 34 38.49 4.48 -25.98
C GLN A 34 37.87 4.55 -27.37
N ASN A 35 36.82 5.36 -27.54
CA ASN A 35 36.53 5.98 -28.83
C ASN A 35 35.91 7.36 -28.61
N SER A 36 36.78 8.35 -28.84
CA SER A 36 36.47 9.74 -29.11
C SER A 36 35.68 9.86 -30.41
N CYS A 37 34.58 10.59 -30.40
CA CYS A 37 34.05 11.21 -31.61
C CYS A 37 33.63 12.65 -31.27
N GLU A 38 34.50 13.57 -31.64
CA GLU A 38 34.28 15.00 -31.71
C GLU A 38 33.40 15.37 -32.92
N SER A 39 32.63 16.44 -32.71
CA SER A 39 32.35 17.52 -33.67
C SER A 39 31.54 17.20 -34.93
N ARG A 40 30.40 17.88 -35.07
CA ARG A 40 30.31 19.09 -35.93
C ARG A 40 28.98 19.81 -35.79
N TYR A 41 29.09 21.10 -35.49
CA TYR A 41 28.13 22.14 -35.80
C TYR A 41 27.78 22.12 -37.29
N LEU A 42 26.50 22.29 -37.64
CA LEU A 42 26.11 22.98 -38.86
C LEU A 42 24.80 23.74 -38.67
N ASP A 43 24.77 24.87 -39.37
CA ASP A 43 23.88 26.01 -39.30
C ASP A 43 22.39 25.74 -39.53
N SER A 44 21.61 26.66 -38.95
CA SER A 44 20.22 26.90 -39.29
C SER A 44 20.06 27.45 -40.71
N PRO A 45 18.87 27.29 -41.32
CA PRO A 45 18.31 28.44 -42.00
C PRO A 45 16.88 28.74 -41.58
N LYS A 46 16.64 30.05 -41.45
CA LYS A 46 15.36 30.74 -41.32
C LYS A 46 14.40 30.28 -42.42
N ARG A 47 13.14 29.96 -42.05
CA ARG A 47 12.03 29.88 -43.00
C ARG A 47 10.85 30.69 -42.52
N THR A 48 10.45 31.60 -43.40
CA THR A 48 9.36 32.56 -43.32
C THR A 48 8.18 31.98 -44.08
N GLU A 49 7.06 31.65 -43.43
CA GLU A 49 5.78 31.30 -44.08
C GLU A 49 4.65 31.83 -43.18
N LEU A 50 4.00 32.96 -43.52
CA LEU A 50 2.75 33.07 -44.29
C LEU A 50 1.59 32.27 -43.66
N TYR A 51 0.81 32.97 -42.83
CA TYR A 51 -0.50 32.53 -42.34
C TYR A 51 -1.55 32.60 -43.46
N PRO A 52 -2.39 31.57 -43.66
CA PRO A 52 -3.68 31.74 -44.30
C PRO A 52 -4.81 31.84 -43.27
N GLU A 53 -5.79 32.68 -43.62
CA GLU A 53 -7.03 32.96 -42.91
C GLU A 53 -7.91 31.72 -42.62
N PRO A 54 -8.79 31.77 -41.59
CA PRO A 54 -9.67 30.67 -41.23
C PRO A 54 -10.87 30.56 -42.18
N ARG A 55 -11.00 29.40 -42.83
CA ARG A 55 -12.23 29.01 -43.55
C ARG A 55 -13.36 28.70 -42.58
N SER A 56 -14.53 29.24 -42.88
CA SER A 56 -15.81 29.01 -42.20
C SER A 56 -16.18 27.52 -42.16
N LEU A 57 -16.40 26.99 -40.96
CA LEU A 57 -16.97 25.66 -40.75
C LEU A 57 -18.50 25.73 -40.91
N HIS A 58 -19.01 25.02 -41.91
CA HIS A 58 -20.43 24.68 -42.04
C HIS A 58 -20.86 23.78 -40.87
N TYR A 59 -21.85 24.24 -40.10
CA TYR A 59 -22.58 23.43 -39.13
C TYR A 59 -23.45 22.39 -39.85
N CYS A 60 -23.08 21.12 -39.77
CA CYS A 60 -24.01 20.02 -40.05
C CYS A 60 -24.89 19.78 -38.81
N ALA A 61 -26.18 20.09 -38.93
CA ALA A 61 -27.19 19.74 -37.95
C ALA A 61 -27.34 18.21 -37.84
N SER A 62 -26.90 17.62 -36.73
CA SER A 62 -27.20 16.23 -36.40
C SER A 62 -28.63 16.12 -35.89
N LYS A 63 -29.45 15.33 -36.57
CA LYS A 63 -30.79 14.92 -36.14
C LYS A 63 -30.71 14.27 -34.75
N GLY A 64 -31.27 14.91 -33.74
CA GLY A 64 -31.45 14.34 -32.41
C GLY A 64 -32.56 13.29 -32.44
N ASN A 65 -32.23 12.05 -32.09
CA ASN A 65 -33.23 11.06 -31.71
C ASN A 65 -33.70 11.38 -30.29
N SER A 66 -34.87 12.00 -30.18
CA SER A 66 -35.61 12.12 -28.92
C SER A 66 -36.05 10.73 -28.48
N VAL A 67 -35.48 10.23 -27.39
CA VAL A 67 -36.03 9.09 -26.65
C VAL A 67 -37.31 9.56 -25.97
N ILE A 68 -38.45 9.21 -26.55
CA ILE A 68 -39.76 9.44 -25.96
C ILE A 68 -39.91 8.40 -24.85
N PHE A 69 -39.87 8.85 -23.60
CA PHE A 69 -40.31 8.04 -22.46
C PHE A 69 -41.83 7.80 -22.60
N PRO A 70 -42.32 6.56 -22.49
CA PRO A 70 -43.75 6.32 -22.45
C PRO A 70 -44.31 7.04 -21.22
N PHE A 71 -45.15 8.05 -21.46
CA PHE A 71 -45.90 8.70 -20.41
C PHE A 71 -46.80 7.64 -19.75
N PRO A 72 -46.91 7.63 -18.41
CA PRO A 72 -47.84 6.73 -17.72
C PRO A 72 -49.26 6.97 -18.25
N ASP A 73 -50.01 5.89 -18.47
CA ASP A 73 -51.39 5.93 -18.96
C ASP A 73 -52.22 6.94 -18.16
N TYR A 74 -52.57 8.05 -18.80
CA TYR A 74 -53.38 9.13 -18.22
C TYR A 74 -54.79 8.67 -17.80
N SER A 75 -55.22 7.50 -18.26
CA SER A 75 -56.51 6.89 -17.92
C SER A 75 -56.68 6.61 -16.42
N ILE A 76 -55.60 6.41 -15.65
CA ILE A 76 -55.70 6.08 -14.22
C ILE A 76 -55.88 7.36 -13.37
N MET A 77 -55.39 8.52 -13.83
CA MET A 77 -55.57 9.78 -13.10
C MET A 77 -56.98 10.36 -13.22
N GLU A 78 -57.68 10.09 -14.33
CA GLU A 78 -59.03 10.61 -14.58
C GLU A 78 -60.08 9.94 -13.67
N THR A 79 -59.90 8.66 -13.33
CA THR A 79 -60.76 7.94 -12.39
C THR A 79 -60.59 8.40 -10.94
N VAL A 80 -59.39 8.84 -10.55
CA VAL A 80 -59.13 9.35 -9.19
C VAL A 80 -59.65 10.78 -9.01
N ALA A 81 -59.66 11.58 -10.08
CA ALA A 81 -60.20 12.94 -10.05
C ALA A 81 -61.74 13.00 -9.93
N SER A 82 -62.42 11.91 -10.28
CA SER A 82 -63.89 11.82 -10.32
C SER A 82 -64.52 11.50 -8.96
N ASP A 83 -63.74 11.02 -7.99
CA ASP A 83 -64.20 10.63 -6.66
C ASP A 83 -63.38 11.37 -5.57
N PRO A 84 -63.94 12.45 -4.97
CA PRO A 84 -63.22 13.26 -3.98
C PRO A 84 -62.95 12.50 -2.67
N GLU A 85 -63.73 11.47 -2.33
CA GLU A 85 -63.51 10.68 -1.11
C GLU A 85 -62.28 9.80 -1.29
N LEU A 86 -62.19 9.10 -2.43
CA LEU A 86 -61.04 8.28 -2.80
C LEU A 86 -59.74 9.09 -2.90
N ALA A 87 -59.82 10.29 -3.50
CA ALA A 87 -58.68 11.20 -3.56
C ALA A 87 -58.21 11.64 -2.16
N SER A 88 -59.15 11.88 -1.23
CA SER A 88 -58.81 12.23 0.16
C SER A 88 -58.16 11.06 0.91
N GLU A 89 -58.62 9.83 0.67
CA GLU A 89 -58.08 8.61 1.28
C GLU A 89 -56.67 8.30 0.75
N MET A 90 -56.45 8.42 -0.56
CA MET A 90 -55.12 8.30 -1.17
C MET A 90 -54.15 9.34 -0.60
N LEU A 91 -54.58 10.60 -0.47
CA LEU A 91 -53.75 11.65 0.13
C LEU A 91 -53.44 11.37 1.61
N ALA A 92 -54.40 10.81 2.36
CA ALA A 92 -54.18 10.40 3.75
C ALA A 92 -53.16 9.26 3.86
N LEU A 93 -53.25 8.25 2.99
CA LEU A 93 -52.28 7.15 2.89
C LEU A 93 -50.89 7.63 2.49
N MET A 94 -50.80 8.48 1.47
CA MET A 94 -49.52 9.08 1.05
C MET A 94 -48.89 9.90 2.16
N ASN A 95 -49.68 10.69 2.91
CA ASN A 95 -49.17 11.45 4.05
C ASN A 95 -48.70 10.55 5.21
N LYS A 96 -49.38 9.42 5.43
CA LYS A 96 -48.99 8.43 6.44
C LYS A 96 -47.67 7.75 6.06
N GLU A 97 -47.53 7.31 4.81
CA GLU A 97 -46.29 6.74 4.28
C GLU A 97 -45.14 7.75 4.31
N LEU A 98 -45.40 9.00 3.93
CA LEU A 98 -44.38 10.05 3.94
C LEU A 98 -43.91 10.40 5.37
N LYS A 99 -44.80 10.35 6.36
CA LYS A 99 -44.43 10.45 7.78
C LYS A 99 -43.59 9.25 8.25
N SER A 100 -43.97 8.04 7.84
CA SER A 100 -43.23 6.80 8.14
C SER A 100 -41.81 6.84 7.57
N ALA A 101 -41.67 7.23 6.31
CA ALA A 101 -40.38 7.37 5.63
C ALA A 101 -39.48 8.41 6.31
N ARG A 102 -40.02 9.57 6.71
CA ARG A 102 -39.28 10.60 7.46
C ARG A 102 -38.79 10.10 8.82
N LEU A 103 -39.61 9.34 9.54
CA LEU A 103 -39.23 8.72 10.81
C LEU A 103 -38.08 7.72 10.61
N ARG A 104 -38.16 6.91 9.55
CA ARG A 104 -37.11 5.92 9.22
C ARG A 104 -35.79 6.56 8.81
N ILE A 105 -35.83 7.65 8.04
CA ILE A 105 -34.63 8.45 7.72
C ILE A 105 -34.00 8.99 9.00
N LYS A 106 -34.79 9.58 9.91
CA LYS A 106 -34.29 10.13 11.17
C LYS A 106 -33.69 9.05 12.09
N GLU A 107 -34.25 7.84 12.10
CA GLU A 107 -33.69 6.70 12.82
C GLU A 107 -32.33 6.29 12.23
N LEU A 108 -32.22 6.21 10.89
CA LEU A 108 -30.97 5.88 10.21
C LEU A 108 -29.88 6.95 10.44
N GLU A 109 -30.24 8.24 10.41
CA GLU A 109 -29.33 9.34 10.75
C GLU A 109 -28.82 9.24 12.21
N SER A 110 -29.70 8.87 13.15
CA SER A 110 -29.30 8.71 14.55
C SER A 110 -28.34 7.54 14.78
N ARG A 111 -28.47 6.46 13.99
CA ARG A 111 -27.54 5.31 14.03
C ARG A 111 -26.19 5.66 13.39
N ALA A 112 -26.20 6.36 12.27
CA ALA A 112 -24.98 6.81 11.60
C ALA A 112 -24.14 7.74 12.51
N CYS A 113 -24.77 8.65 13.24
CA CYS A 113 -24.08 9.52 14.20
C CYS A 113 -23.47 8.77 15.39
N SER A 114 -24.03 7.65 15.86
CA SER A 114 -23.41 6.88 16.95
C SER A 114 -22.21 6.06 16.47
N GLU A 115 -22.28 5.50 15.26
CA GLU A 115 -21.18 4.74 14.67
C GLU A 115 -19.94 5.61 14.36
N GLU A 116 -20.13 6.88 14.01
CA GLU A 116 -19.03 7.82 13.75
C GLU A 116 -18.23 8.14 15.03
N VAL A 117 -18.89 8.25 16.18
CA VAL A 117 -18.24 8.46 17.49
C VAL A 117 -17.43 7.24 17.92
N ASP A 118 -17.93 6.03 17.63
CA ASP A 118 -17.22 4.79 17.92
C ASP A 118 -15.94 4.67 17.06
N ILE A 119 -16.00 5.01 15.77
CA ILE A 119 -14.84 4.96 14.85
C ILE A 119 -13.72 5.90 15.32
N ILE A 120 -14.04 7.14 15.69
CA ILE A 120 -13.04 8.10 16.20
C ILE A 120 -12.38 7.57 17.48
N THR A 121 -13.17 6.95 18.36
CA THR A 121 -12.66 6.33 19.58
C THR A 121 -11.73 5.14 19.28
N TYR A 122 -12.05 4.32 18.28
CA TYR A 122 -11.16 3.23 17.84
C TYR A 122 -9.86 3.76 17.21
N ILE A 123 -9.91 4.83 16.42
CA ILE A 123 -8.71 5.46 15.84
C ILE A 123 -7.77 5.92 16.95
N HIS A 124 -8.28 6.69 17.92
CA HIS A 124 -7.45 7.16 19.03
C HIS A 124 -6.90 6.03 19.90
N ARG A 125 -7.66 4.96 20.11
CA ARG A 125 -7.15 3.76 20.81
C ARG A 125 -6.04 3.06 20.03
N THR A 126 -6.15 3.01 18.71
CA THR A 126 -5.16 2.37 17.84
C THR A 126 -3.88 3.20 17.79
N GLU A 127 -3.99 4.53 17.61
CA GLU A 127 -2.84 5.46 17.65
C GLU A 127 -2.13 5.42 19.02
N ALA A 128 -2.89 5.37 20.12
CA ALA A 128 -2.32 5.23 21.46
C ALA A 128 -1.60 3.89 21.67
N ALA A 129 -2.14 2.79 21.12
CA ALA A 129 -1.51 1.48 21.18
C ALA A 129 -0.22 1.43 20.35
N GLU A 130 -0.21 2.02 19.15
CA GLU A 130 0.99 2.13 18.30
C GLU A 130 2.10 2.92 19.00
N LYS A 131 1.77 4.06 19.59
CA LYS A 131 2.73 4.89 20.34
C LYS A 131 3.28 4.15 21.57
N SER A 132 2.43 3.42 22.29
CA SER A 132 2.85 2.59 23.43
C SER A 132 3.82 1.48 23.00
N LEU A 133 3.56 0.85 21.85
CA LEU A 133 4.42 -0.19 21.29
C LEU A 133 5.78 0.36 20.84
N GLU A 134 5.81 1.58 20.31
CA GLU A 134 7.04 2.28 19.93
C GLU A 134 7.92 2.60 21.15
N ILE A 135 7.31 3.08 22.25
CA ILE A 135 8.00 3.30 23.53
C ILE A 135 8.56 1.98 24.07
N ALA A 136 7.75 0.91 24.11
CA ALA A 136 8.19 -0.39 24.60
C ALA A 136 9.34 -0.99 23.75
N LYS A 137 9.38 -0.72 22.44
CA LYS A 137 10.50 -1.11 21.58
C LYS A 137 11.77 -0.34 21.92
N ALA A 138 11.67 0.97 22.16
CA ALA A 138 12.81 1.78 22.58
C ALA A 138 13.39 1.29 23.92
N ASP A 139 12.53 1.04 24.91
CA ASP A 139 12.93 0.51 26.23
C ASP A 139 13.63 -0.86 26.11
N LEU A 140 13.14 -1.73 25.22
CA LEU A 140 13.74 -3.04 24.98
C LEU A 140 15.13 -2.93 24.33
N MET A 141 15.31 -1.98 23.41
CA MET A 141 16.61 -1.68 22.81
C MET A 141 17.59 -1.14 23.86
N GLU A 142 17.14 -0.21 24.72
CA GLU A 142 17.96 0.34 25.81
C GLU A 142 18.40 -0.77 26.78
N MET A 143 17.46 -1.58 27.28
CA MET A 143 17.79 -2.72 28.14
C MET A 143 18.69 -3.75 27.46
N SER A 144 18.55 -3.97 26.16
CA SER A 144 19.45 -4.86 25.41
C SER A 144 20.88 -4.30 25.37
N SER A 145 21.03 -2.98 25.16
CA SER A 145 22.33 -2.31 25.16
C SER A 145 23.00 -2.35 26.54
N GLU A 146 22.23 -2.10 27.61
CA GLU A 146 22.71 -2.18 28.99
C GLU A 146 23.14 -3.61 29.35
N ASN A 147 22.36 -4.61 28.96
CA ASN A 147 22.73 -6.02 29.16
C ASN A 147 24.02 -6.40 28.42
N GLN A 148 24.30 -5.81 27.25
CA GLN A 148 25.57 -6.02 26.55
C GLN A 148 26.74 -5.40 27.31
N LEU A 149 26.58 -4.17 27.83
CA LEU A 149 27.59 -3.49 28.64
C LEU A 149 27.89 -4.26 29.94
N LEU A 150 26.85 -4.72 30.63
CA LEU A 150 27.01 -5.55 31.84
C LEU A 150 27.73 -6.87 31.55
N ARG A 151 27.44 -7.51 30.41
CA ARG A 151 28.17 -8.73 29.99
C ARG A 151 29.63 -8.45 29.68
N ALA A 152 29.95 -7.33 29.03
CA ALA A 152 31.32 -6.92 28.76
C ALA A 152 32.08 -6.66 30.08
N ALA A 153 31.48 -5.89 31.00
CA ALA A 153 32.07 -5.61 32.31
C ALA A 153 32.29 -6.88 33.15
N LEU A 154 31.37 -7.85 33.08
CA LEU A 154 31.55 -9.14 33.74
C LEU A 154 32.69 -9.97 33.14
N GLU A 155 32.90 -9.92 31.82
CA GLU A 155 34.03 -10.59 31.18
C GLU A 155 35.36 -9.91 31.55
N ASP A 156 35.40 -8.58 31.57
CA ASP A 156 36.59 -7.81 32.02
C ASP A 156 36.97 -8.12 33.46
N LEU A 157 35.98 -8.21 34.36
CA LEU A 157 36.21 -8.62 35.76
C LEU A 157 36.69 -10.07 35.86
N ARG A 158 36.16 -10.96 35.01
CA ARG A 158 36.56 -12.36 34.97
C ARG A 158 38.01 -12.54 34.51
N ASP A 159 38.43 -11.77 33.52
CA ASP A 159 39.79 -11.80 33.02
C ASP A 159 40.77 -11.11 33.98
N SER A 160 40.35 -10.02 34.64
CA SER A 160 41.13 -9.39 35.72
C SER A 160 41.37 -10.36 36.90
N LYS A 161 40.35 -11.14 37.27
CA LYS A 161 40.46 -12.15 38.34
C LYS A 161 41.41 -13.30 37.97
N LYS A 162 41.52 -13.69 36.69
CA LYS A 162 42.51 -14.71 36.27
C LYS A 162 43.94 -14.18 36.45
N VAL A 163 44.18 -12.90 36.19
CA VAL A 163 45.49 -12.27 36.38
C VAL A 163 45.89 -12.26 37.86
N GLU A 164 44.96 -11.98 38.77
CA GLU A 164 45.21 -12.06 40.22
C GLU A 164 45.53 -13.50 40.66
N THR A 165 44.85 -14.53 40.13
CA THR A 165 45.20 -15.92 40.47
C THR A 165 46.57 -16.38 39.97
N MET A 166 47.11 -15.80 38.88
CA MET A 166 48.51 -16.04 38.48
C MET A 166 49.51 -15.22 39.32
N GLY A 167 49.08 -14.06 39.82
CA GLY A 167 49.82 -13.26 40.80
C GLY A 167 49.94 -13.96 42.15
N ASP A 168 48.87 -14.62 42.62
CA ASP A 168 48.87 -15.35 43.90
C ASP A 168 49.73 -16.62 43.88
N ASP A 169 49.90 -17.29 42.73
CA ASP A 169 50.85 -18.41 42.62
C ASP A 169 52.32 -17.92 42.65
N LEU A 170 52.61 -16.75 42.06
CA LEU A 170 53.94 -16.11 42.15
C LEU A 170 54.18 -15.46 43.52
N GLN A 171 53.15 -14.89 44.14
CA GLN A 171 53.20 -14.27 45.46
C GLN A 171 53.21 -15.32 46.57
N ALA A 172 52.58 -16.49 46.42
CA ALA A 172 52.79 -17.64 47.30
C ALA A 172 54.23 -18.20 47.20
N GLN A 173 54.88 -18.05 46.03
CA GLN A 173 56.28 -18.40 45.85
C GLN A 173 57.22 -17.38 46.54
N TRP A 174 56.93 -16.08 46.44
CA TRP A 174 57.69 -15.00 47.13
C TRP A 174 57.39 -14.89 48.64
N SER A 175 56.15 -15.14 49.08
CA SER A 175 55.77 -15.16 50.49
C SER A 175 56.30 -16.38 51.23
N LYS A 176 56.72 -17.45 50.52
CA LYS A 176 57.50 -18.53 51.13
C LYS A 176 58.96 -18.13 51.38
N GLU A 177 59.48 -17.15 50.65
CA GLU A 177 60.86 -16.67 50.74
C GLU A 177 61.00 -15.44 51.66
N THR A 178 59.91 -14.76 51.99
CA THR A 178 59.89 -13.57 52.88
C THR A 178 59.26 -13.82 54.26
N ARG A 179 58.80 -15.05 54.56
CA ARG A 179 58.25 -15.43 55.88
C ARG A 179 59.30 -15.67 56.97
N ASP A 180 60.48 -15.08 56.84
CA ASP A 180 61.49 -15.03 57.92
C ASP A 180 61.80 -13.61 58.40
N GLN A 181 61.14 -12.57 57.86
CA GLN A 181 61.32 -11.21 58.37
C GLN A 181 59.99 -10.48 58.53
N SER A 182 59.88 -9.76 59.63
CA SER A 182 58.84 -8.79 59.98
C SER A 182 57.49 -9.31 60.51
N VAL A 183 57.55 -9.96 61.68
CA VAL A 183 56.54 -9.79 62.73
C VAL A 183 56.99 -8.63 63.62
N SER A 184 56.37 -7.44 63.48
CA SER A 184 56.17 -6.46 64.55
C SER A 184 55.80 -5.08 63.99
N ALA A 185 54.52 -4.72 64.03
CA ALA A 185 54.02 -3.35 64.29
C ALA A 185 52.50 -3.31 64.03
N THR A 186 51.73 -3.84 64.98
CA THR A 186 50.29 -3.59 65.08
C THR A 186 50.06 -3.10 66.49
N ASP A 187 49.61 -1.86 66.64
CA ASP A 187 48.75 -1.36 67.73
C ASP A 187 48.84 0.17 67.78
N GLN A 188 47.96 0.87 67.05
CA GLN A 188 47.46 2.23 67.32
C GLN A 188 46.69 2.79 66.10
N SER A 189 45.49 2.28 65.79
CA SER A 189 44.52 3.05 64.93
C SER A 189 43.06 2.54 65.01
N SER A 190 42.61 2.00 66.14
CA SER A 190 41.33 1.28 66.23
C SER A 190 40.09 2.15 66.54
N SER A 191 40.19 3.48 66.61
CA SER A 191 39.03 4.34 66.92
C SER A 191 38.31 4.93 65.70
N ASP A 192 39.00 5.12 64.58
CA ASP A 192 38.42 5.79 63.39
C ASP A 192 37.75 4.82 62.42
N THR A 193 38.05 3.52 62.52
CA THR A 193 37.44 2.49 61.67
C THR A 193 36.00 2.16 62.08
N ASP A 194 35.61 2.38 63.34
CA ASP A 194 34.26 2.05 63.87
C ASP A 194 33.17 3.02 63.37
N GLY A 195 33.53 4.26 63.03
CA GLY A 195 32.60 5.21 62.41
C GLY A 195 32.29 4.82 60.96
N HIS A 196 33.33 4.44 60.22
CA HIS A 196 33.20 4.06 58.81
C HIS A 196 32.45 2.75 58.62
N THR A 197 32.61 1.76 59.52
CA THR A 197 31.83 0.52 59.48
C THR A 197 30.34 0.78 59.68
N LYS A 198 29.95 1.64 60.64
CA LYS A 198 28.54 2.00 60.87
C LYS A 198 27.91 2.76 59.71
N GLU A 199 28.66 3.65 59.06
CA GLU A 199 28.21 4.32 57.84
C GLU A 199 28.00 3.33 56.69
N LEU A 200 28.92 2.37 56.52
CA LEU A 200 28.82 1.34 55.50
C LEU A 200 27.62 0.42 55.74
N GLU A 201 27.38 0.01 56.99
CA GLU A 201 26.23 -0.80 57.39
C GLU A 201 24.91 -0.07 57.11
N SER A 202 24.82 1.22 57.43
CA SER A 202 23.65 2.05 57.12
C SER A 202 23.42 2.21 55.62
N ALA A 203 24.50 2.37 54.83
CA ALA A 203 24.41 2.43 53.38
C ALA A 203 23.93 1.10 52.77
N LEU A 204 24.43 -0.03 53.30
CA LEU A 204 24.01 -1.38 52.93
C LEU A 204 22.54 -1.63 53.23
N GLU A 205 22.07 -1.22 54.41
CA GLU A 205 20.66 -1.36 54.79
C GLU A 205 19.74 -0.53 53.88
N LYS A 206 20.13 0.71 53.56
CA LYS A 206 19.40 1.54 52.58
C LYS A 206 19.38 0.91 51.19
N TYR A 207 20.50 0.33 50.74
CA TYR A 207 20.59 -0.34 49.45
C TYR A 207 19.69 -1.58 49.40
N TYR A 208 19.70 -2.41 50.44
CA TYR A 208 18.80 -3.56 50.55
C TYR A 208 17.32 -3.15 50.61
N GLY A 209 17.01 -2.04 51.27
CA GLY A 209 15.67 -1.45 51.26
C GLY A 209 15.21 -1.12 49.84
N LYS A 210 16.02 -0.37 49.07
CA LYS A 210 15.72 -0.01 47.68
C LYS A 210 15.62 -1.23 46.76
N TYR A 211 16.53 -2.19 46.90
CA TYR A 211 16.48 -3.41 46.11
C TYR A 211 15.20 -4.23 46.38
N LYS A 212 14.75 -4.27 47.64
CA LYS A 212 13.53 -4.98 48.03
C LYS A 212 12.27 -4.29 47.46
N THR A 213 12.21 -2.96 47.45
CA THR A 213 11.09 -2.22 46.84
C THR A 213 11.07 -2.39 45.33
N GLU A 214 12.22 -2.24 44.66
CA GLU A 214 12.32 -2.41 43.20
C GLU A 214 11.96 -3.85 42.78
N LYS A 215 12.37 -4.86 43.57
CA LYS A 215 11.99 -6.25 43.33
C LYS A 215 10.48 -6.48 43.45
N LEU A 216 9.81 -5.76 44.34
CA LEU A 216 8.35 -5.81 44.49
C LEU A 216 7.67 -5.16 43.28
N GLU A 217 8.11 -3.96 42.89
CA GLU A 217 7.61 -3.23 41.73
C GLU A 217 7.78 -4.02 40.42
N ARG A 218 8.95 -4.64 40.20
CA ARG A 218 9.18 -5.54 39.06
C ARG A 218 8.22 -6.73 39.06
N LYS A 219 7.87 -7.26 40.22
CA LYS A 219 6.90 -8.36 40.34
C LYS A 219 5.48 -7.89 40.00
N GLU A 220 5.10 -6.69 40.44
CA GLU A 220 3.81 -6.08 40.11
C GLU A 220 3.71 -5.76 38.62
N LEU A 221 4.75 -5.15 38.03
CA LEU A 221 4.81 -4.87 36.60
C LEU A 221 4.74 -6.15 35.76
N LYS A 222 5.42 -7.23 36.19
CA LYS A 222 5.32 -8.53 35.53
C LYS A 222 3.90 -9.10 35.56
N ASN A 223 3.17 -8.90 36.66
CA ASN A 223 1.79 -9.34 36.77
C ASN A 223 0.84 -8.48 35.89
N THR A 224 1.06 -7.17 35.80
CA THR A 224 0.25 -6.29 34.93
C THR A 224 0.49 -6.59 33.46
N CYS A 225 1.75 -6.81 33.04
CA CYS A 225 2.06 -7.26 31.67
C CYS A 225 1.34 -8.57 31.33
N LYS A 226 1.36 -9.55 32.24
CA LYS A 226 0.66 -10.83 32.02
C LYS A 226 -0.86 -10.64 31.87
N MET A 227 -1.46 -9.80 32.70
CA MET A 227 -2.90 -9.48 32.61
C MET A 227 -3.24 -8.78 31.28
N LEU A 228 -2.41 -7.84 30.83
CA LEU A 228 -2.60 -7.15 29.54
C LEU A 228 -2.45 -8.09 28.34
N GLU A 229 -1.49 -9.02 28.40
CA GLU A 229 -1.33 -10.07 27.38
C GLU A 229 -2.58 -10.97 27.29
N GLU A 230 -3.16 -11.36 28.44
CA GLU A 230 -4.41 -12.12 28.49
C GLU A 230 -5.60 -11.32 27.91
N GLN A 231 -5.69 -10.02 28.21
CA GLN A 231 -6.71 -9.13 27.62
C GLN A 231 -6.56 -8.96 26.10
N LEU A 232 -5.33 -8.81 25.60
CA LEU A 232 -5.05 -8.73 24.17
C LEU A 232 -5.38 -10.04 23.46
N SER A 233 -5.08 -11.18 24.07
CA SER A 233 -5.46 -12.48 23.54
C SER A 233 -6.97 -12.62 23.41
N HIS A 234 -7.72 -12.25 24.46
CA HIS A 234 -9.18 -12.27 24.44
C HIS A 234 -9.78 -11.35 23.36
N LEU A 235 -9.30 -10.10 23.24
CA LEU A 235 -9.77 -9.17 22.21
C LEU A 235 -9.46 -9.66 20.79
N LYS A 236 -8.31 -10.31 20.60
CA LYS A 236 -7.92 -10.89 19.31
C LYS A 236 -8.83 -12.07 18.94
N GLU A 237 -9.15 -12.93 19.89
CA GLU A 237 -10.11 -14.02 19.70
C GLU A 237 -11.51 -13.49 19.39
N GLU A 238 -11.97 -12.44 20.08
CA GLU A 238 -13.25 -11.79 19.82
C GLU A 238 -13.29 -11.14 18.43
N SER A 239 -12.22 -10.44 18.02
CA SER A 239 -12.10 -9.86 16.69
C SER A 239 -12.12 -10.92 15.59
N ASN A 240 -11.40 -12.03 15.78
CA ASN A 240 -11.45 -13.17 14.85
C ASN A 240 -12.85 -13.78 14.78
N ARG A 241 -13.55 -13.90 15.91
CA ARG A 241 -14.94 -14.39 15.93
C ARG A 241 -15.87 -13.49 15.12
N ARG A 242 -15.78 -12.16 15.28
CA ARG A 242 -16.58 -11.19 14.50
C ARG A 242 -16.27 -11.28 13.00
N CYS A 243 -14.99 -11.44 12.64
CA CYS A 243 -14.57 -11.62 11.25
C CYS A 243 -15.22 -12.87 10.62
N LEU A 244 -15.21 -14.01 11.33
CA LEU A 244 -15.84 -15.24 10.86
C LEU A 244 -17.37 -15.12 10.77
N GLU A 245 -18.01 -14.41 11.69
CA GLU A 245 -19.45 -14.12 11.65
C GLU A 245 -19.81 -13.24 10.44
N GLU A 246 -18.99 -12.23 10.13
CA GLU A 246 -19.16 -11.36 8.96
C GLU A 246 -18.95 -12.12 7.64
N GLU A 247 -17.92 -12.96 7.55
CA GLU A 247 -17.71 -13.84 6.40
C GLU A 247 -18.90 -14.79 6.18
N ALA A 248 -19.42 -15.39 7.25
CA ALA A 248 -20.60 -16.25 7.19
C ALA A 248 -21.85 -15.49 6.71
N PHE A 249 -22.03 -14.25 7.16
CA PHE A 249 -23.11 -13.37 6.71
C PHE A 249 -23.00 -13.05 5.22
N VAL A 250 -21.80 -12.70 4.73
CA VAL A 250 -21.55 -12.42 3.31
C VAL A 250 -21.81 -13.64 2.42
N ILE A 251 -21.43 -14.84 2.88
CA ILE A 251 -21.72 -16.09 2.16
C ILE A 251 -23.24 -16.30 2.05
N LYS A 252 -23.96 -16.18 3.17
CA LYS A 252 -25.42 -16.32 3.19
C LYS A 252 -26.13 -15.31 2.30
N HIS A 253 -25.65 -14.06 2.25
CA HIS A 253 -26.20 -13.04 1.35
C HIS A 253 -26.01 -13.39 -0.13
N LYS A 254 -24.81 -13.87 -0.51
CA LYS A 254 -24.54 -14.33 -1.89
C LYS A 254 -25.40 -15.53 -2.29
N GLU A 255 -25.69 -16.43 -1.36
CA GLU A 255 -26.59 -17.56 -1.60
C GLU A 255 -28.02 -17.08 -1.88
N LEU A 256 -28.52 -16.09 -1.11
CA LEU A 256 -29.83 -15.47 -1.34
C LEU A 256 -29.89 -14.76 -2.70
N GLU A 257 -28.89 -13.93 -3.04
CA GLU A 257 -28.79 -13.27 -4.35
C GLU A 257 -28.77 -14.29 -5.50
N HIS A 258 -28.05 -15.40 -5.34
CA HIS A 258 -28.01 -16.45 -6.35
C HIS A 258 -29.36 -17.17 -6.49
N GLN A 259 -30.10 -17.32 -5.40
CA GLN A 259 -31.44 -17.90 -5.41
C GLN A 259 -32.46 -16.95 -6.05
N GLU A 260 -32.40 -15.65 -5.75
CA GLU A 260 -33.22 -14.62 -6.41
C GLU A 260 -32.94 -14.57 -7.92
N PHE A 261 -31.66 -14.60 -8.32
CA PHE A 261 -31.29 -14.65 -9.72
C PHE A 261 -31.82 -15.89 -10.44
N LYS A 262 -31.78 -17.07 -9.79
CA LYS A 262 -32.37 -18.31 -10.32
C LYS A 262 -33.89 -18.20 -10.48
N ASN A 263 -34.57 -17.61 -9.51
CA ASN A 263 -36.01 -17.39 -9.56
C ASN A 263 -36.39 -16.41 -10.69
N GLU A 264 -35.65 -15.30 -10.82
CA GLU A 264 -35.87 -14.31 -11.88
C GLU A 264 -35.58 -14.88 -13.28
N ALA A 265 -34.49 -15.64 -13.44
CA ALA A 265 -34.18 -16.31 -14.69
C ALA A 265 -35.28 -17.31 -15.08
N SER A 266 -35.84 -18.03 -14.12
CA SER A 266 -36.96 -18.96 -14.34
C SER A 266 -38.24 -18.23 -14.78
N LEU A 267 -38.53 -17.07 -14.18
CA LEU A 267 -39.64 -16.18 -14.57
C LEU A 267 -39.45 -15.57 -15.97
N ARG A 268 -38.21 -15.24 -16.36
CA ARG A 268 -37.92 -14.71 -17.71
C ARG A 268 -38.03 -15.79 -18.78
N ILE A 269 -37.65 -17.04 -18.47
CA ILE A 269 -37.78 -18.15 -19.44
C ILE A 269 -39.26 -18.45 -19.73
N SER A 270 -40.16 -18.30 -18.74
CA SER A 270 -41.60 -18.51 -18.97
C SER A 270 -42.27 -17.36 -19.74
N SER A 271 -41.74 -16.13 -19.70
CA SER A 271 -42.35 -14.99 -20.39
C SER A 271 -41.89 -14.76 -21.83
N VAL A 272 -40.83 -15.42 -22.29
CA VAL A 272 -40.22 -15.19 -23.62
C VAL A 272 -40.83 -16.08 -24.72
N VAL A 273 -41.84 -16.91 -24.42
CA VAL A 273 -42.47 -17.78 -25.44
C VAL A 273 -43.35 -17.02 -26.45
N ASP A 274 -43.81 -15.79 -26.15
CA ASP A 274 -44.84 -15.12 -26.99
C ASP A 274 -44.39 -13.82 -27.68
N SER A 275 -43.10 -13.56 -27.88
CA SER A 275 -42.67 -12.32 -28.53
C SER A 275 -41.52 -12.51 -29.53
N GLN A 276 -41.83 -13.21 -30.63
CA GLN A 276 -41.12 -13.04 -31.88
C GLN A 276 -41.64 -11.79 -32.60
N ALA A 277 -40.87 -10.70 -32.60
CA ALA A 277 -40.61 -9.91 -33.81
C ALA A 277 -39.71 -8.70 -33.50
N VAL A 278 -38.76 -8.48 -34.42
CA VAL A 278 -37.86 -7.31 -34.56
C VAL A 278 -36.67 -7.29 -33.60
N ALA A 279 -35.63 -8.06 -33.95
CA ALA A 279 -34.32 -8.00 -33.31
C ALA A 279 -33.55 -6.74 -33.76
N PRO A 280 -33.28 -5.77 -32.86
CA PRO A 280 -32.32 -4.71 -33.16
C PRO A 280 -30.93 -5.34 -33.25
N SER A 281 -30.16 -4.98 -34.28
CA SER A 281 -28.79 -5.46 -34.50
C SER A 281 -27.94 -5.20 -33.26
N LEU A 282 -27.73 -6.23 -32.43
CA LEU A 282 -26.94 -6.15 -31.22
C LEU A 282 -25.51 -5.72 -31.60
N LYS A 283 -25.13 -4.52 -31.19
CA LYS A 283 -23.75 -4.04 -31.32
C LYS A 283 -22.85 -5.03 -30.58
N LYS A 284 -21.96 -5.67 -31.31
CA LYS A 284 -21.05 -6.71 -30.79
C LYS A 284 -20.09 -6.11 -29.77
N VAL A 285 -20.38 -6.29 -28.49
CA VAL A 285 -19.56 -5.86 -27.36
C VAL A 285 -18.10 -6.29 -27.54
N LEU A 286 -17.16 -5.35 -27.38
CA LEU A 286 -15.74 -5.66 -27.48
C LEU A 286 -15.26 -6.34 -26.19
N SER A 287 -14.69 -7.52 -26.32
CA SER A 287 -14.09 -8.27 -25.23
C SER A 287 -12.60 -7.95 -25.05
N ARG A 288 -12.07 -8.16 -23.84
CA ARG A 288 -10.63 -8.05 -23.56
C ARG A 288 -9.79 -8.93 -24.49
N LYS A 289 -10.29 -10.12 -24.83
CA LYS A 289 -9.60 -11.06 -25.72
C LYS A 289 -9.39 -10.46 -27.11
N GLU A 290 -10.44 -9.83 -27.65
CA GLU A 290 -10.37 -9.17 -28.96
C GLU A 290 -9.43 -7.96 -28.95
N VAL A 291 -9.42 -7.17 -27.86
CA VAL A 291 -8.43 -6.08 -27.71
C VAL A 291 -7.01 -6.64 -27.72
N VAL A 292 -6.74 -7.70 -26.95
CA VAL A 292 -5.41 -8.32 -26.90
C VAL A 292 -5.02 -8.88 -28.26
N GLU A 293 -5.91 -9.62 -28.94
CA GLU A 293 -5.68 -10.16 -30.28
C GLU A 293 -5.40 -9.06 -31.31
N TYR A 294 -6.10 -7.92 -31.21
CA TYR A 294 -5.81 -6.75 -32.03
C TYR A 294 -4.42 -6.18 -31.73
N MET A 295 -4.08 -6.00 -30.46
CA MET A 295 -2.78 -5.45 -30.04
C MET A 295 -1.59 -6.38 -30.39
N LEU A 296 -1.82 -7.70 -30.52
CA LEU A 296 -0.79 -8.66 -30.95
C LEU A 296 -0.36 -8.49 -32.41
N LYS A 297 -1.12 -7.75 -33.23
CA LYS A 297 -0.79 -7.51 -34.65
C LYS A 297 0.30 -6.46 -34.85
N PHE A 298 0.60 -5.66 -33.82
CA PHE A 298 1.63 -4.63 -33.91
C PHE A 298 3.05 -5.21 -33.83
N PRO A 299 4.04 -4.57 -34.47
CA PRO A 299 5.43 -5.03 -34.44
C PRO A 299 6.00 -4.95 -33.02
N LYS A 300 6.75 -5.99 -32.65
CA LYS A 300 7.45 -6.05 -31.38
C LYS A 300 8.73 -5.21 -31.44
N VAL A 301 8.97 -4.43 -30.40
CA VAL A 301 10.23 -3.70 -30.23
C VAL A 301 11.30 -4.66 -29.74
N ASP A 302 12.38 -4.77 -30.51
CA ASP A 302 13.56 -5.54 -30.16
C ASP A 302 14.30 -4.92 -28.98
N HIS A 303 15.05 -5.74 -28.25
CA HIS A 303 15.91 -5.34 -27.11
C HIS A 303 15.21 -4.71 -25.89
N ARG A 304 13.89 -4.47 -25.91
CA ARG A 304 13.16 -4.04 -24.71
C ARG A 304 13.20 -5.14 -23.63
N PRO A 305 13.65 -4.83 -22.40
CA PRO A 305 13.60 -5.77 -21.28
C PRO A 305 12.17 -6.24 -20.99
N ARG A 306 12.03 -7.46 -20.46
CA ARG A 306 10.72 -7.96 -20.02
C ARG A 306 10.22 -7.08 -18.87
N TYR A 307 8.92 -6.81 -18.82
CA TYR A 307 8.36 -5.90 -17.80
C TYR A 307 8.62 -6.35 -16.36
N ASN A 308 8.75 -7.67 -16.13
CA ASN A 308 9.07 -8.25 -14.83
C ASN A 308 10.57 -8.17 -14.45
N THR A 309 11.42 -7.73 -15.38
CA THR A 309 12.86 -7.51 -15.13
C THR A 309 13.20 -6.04 -14.91
N LEU A 310 12.23 -5.13 -15.13
CA LEU A 310 12.41 -3.71 -14.88
C LEU A 310 12.48 -3.47 -13.36
N ARG A 311 13.42 -2.62 -12.96
CA ARG A 311 13.53 -2.05 -11.61
C ARG A 311 12.74 -0.74 -11.49
N PRO A 312 12.28 -0.38 -10.28
CA PRO A 312 11.67 0.92 -10.03
C PRO A 312 12.63 2.05 -10.41
N VAL A 313 12.06 3.17 -10.84
CA VAL A 313 12.77 4.38 -11.26
C VAL A 313 12.35 5.61 -10.46
N TYR A 314 11.39 5.44 -9.56
CA TYR A 314 10.74 6.53 -8.83
C TYR A 314 9.96 6.01 -7.60
N HIS A 315 10.08 6.73 -6.48
CA HIS A 315 9.40 6.43 -5.21
C HIS A 315 7.97 6.98 -5.17
N SER A 316 7.03 6.18 -4.66
CA SER A 316 5.66 6.65 -4.40
C SER A 316 5.65 7.79 -3.37
N GLY A 317 5.04 8.93 -3.71
CA GLY A 317 4.85 10.06 -2.79
C GLY A 317 5.46 11.38 -3.26
N MET A 318 6.37 11.35 -4.23
CA MET A 318 6.86 12.57 -4.88
C MET A 318 5.85 13.04 -5.96
N ASP A 319 6.19 14.09 -6.71
CA ASP A 319 5.50 14.44 -7.96
C ASP A 319 6.38 13.99 -9.14
N LEU A 320 5.86 13.09 -9.99
CA LEU A 320 6.65 12.48 -11.07
C LEU A 320 7.12 13.54 -12.08
N LYS A 321 6.29 14.54 -12.39
CA LYS A 321 6.64 15.61 -13.32
C LYS A 321 7.79 16.46 -12.77
N LYS A 322 7.73 16.86 -11.50
CA LYS A 322 8.82 17.59 -10.81
C LYS A 322 10.08 16.74 -10.74
N TYR A 323 9.96 15.44 -10.46
CA TYR A 323 11.10 14.53 -10.43
C TYR A 323 11.82 14.46 -11.78
N LEU A 324 11.07 14.28 -12.88
CA LEU A 324 11.63 14.28 -14.23
C LEU A 324 12.22 15.65 -14.61
N ALA A 325 11.57 16.76 -14.23
CA ALA A 325 12.06 18.10 -14.53
C ALA A 325 13.36 18.45 -13.80
N ALA A 326 13.60 17.87 -12.62
CA ALA A 326 14.76 18.17 -11.79
C ALA A 326 16.11 17.66 -12.34
N ASP A 327 16.10 16.71 -13.29
CA ASP A 327 17.33 16.22 -13.94
C ASP A 327 17.36 16.66 -15.40
N LYS A 328 18.44 17.34 -15.81
CA LYS A 328 18.66 17.80 -17.17
C LYS A 328 18.57 16.66 -18.21
N ARG A 329 18.95 15.43 -17.84
CA ARG A 329 18.87 14.25 -18.71
C ARG A 329 17.44 13.75 -18.94
N THR A 330 16.53 14.04 -18.01
CA THR A 330 15.14 13.52 -18.05
C THR A 330 14.10 14.64 -18.19
N SER A 331 14.54 15.91 -18.20
CA SER A 331 13.68 17.08 -18.30
C SER A 331 12.85 17.10 -19.58
N ALA A 332 13.38 16.65 -20.71
CA ALA A 332 12.62 16.52 -21.95
C ALA A 332 11.43 15.54 -21.81
N CYS A 333 11.61 14.48 -21.01
CA CYS A 333 10.56 13.51 -20.70
C CYS A 333 9.45 14.13 -19.83
N SER A 334 9.76 15.13 -19.01
CA SER A 334 8.78 15.78 -18.12
C SER A 334 7.65 16.53 -18.86
N ALA A 335 7.89 16.90 -20.13
CA ALA A 335 6.91 17.57 -20.97
C ALA A 335 6.01 16.59 -21.73
N ASN A 336 6.47 15.35 -21.96
CA ASN A 336 5.79 14.38 -22.81
C ASN A 336 5.86 12.96 -22.25
N PHE A 337 5.20 12.75 -21.11
CA PHE A 337 5.04 11.43 -20.50
C PHE A 337 3.57 11.13 -20.23
N LEU A 338 3.26 9.84 -20.17
CA LEU A 338 1.96 9.34 -19.72
C LEU A 338 2.17 8.50 -18.46
N PHE A 339 1.38 8.78 -17.42
CA PHE A 339 1.35 8.02 -16.19
C PHE A 339 -0.10 7.67 -15.86
N LEU A 340 -0.43 6.38 -15.96
CA LEU A 340 -1.77 5.84 -15.76
C LEU A 340 -1.75 4.79 -14.65
N PRO A 341 -1.65 5.19 -13.37
CA PRO A 341 -1.61 4.24 -12.27
C PRO A 341 -2.88 3.40 -12.26
N GLY A 342 -2.73 2.07 -12.26
CA GLY A 342 -3.83 1.13 -12.10
C GLY A 342 -4.83 0.99 -13.26
N LEU A 343 -4.77 1.86 -14.27
CA LEU A 343 -5.70 1.88 -15.41
C LEU A 343 -5.25 1.08 -16.63
N PHE A 344 -4.09 0.42 -16.58
CA PHE A 344 -3.53 -0.27 -17.75
C PHE A 344 -3.26 -1.74 -17.47
N ALA A 345 -3.23 -2.54 -18.53
CA ALA A 345 -2.79 -3.93 -18.49
C ALA A 345 -1.90 -4.29 -19.69
N TRP A 346 -0.97 -5.19 -19.41
CA TRP A 346 -0.07 -5.77 -20.40
C TRP A 346 -0.79 -6.76 -21.31
N CYS A 347 -0.47 -6.72 -22.59
CA CYS A 347 -0.80 -7.79 -23.53
C CYS A 347 0.21 -8.95 -23.32
N PRO A 348 -0.24 -10.20 -23.17
CA PRO A 348 0.67 -11.33 -23.03
C PRO A 348 1.61 -11.47 -24.24
N LYS A 349 2.85 -11.93 -24.00
CA LYS A 349 3.87 -12.25 -25.03
C LYS A 349 4.42 -11.08 -25.85
N VAL A 350 3.80 -9.90 -25.80
CA VAL A 350 4.26 -8.68 -26.48
C VAL A 350 4.56 -7.57 -25.48
N HIS A 351 5.15 -6.47 -25.98
CA HIS A 351 5.50 -5.30 -25.18
C HIS A 351 4.42 -4.21 -25.18
N HIS A 352 3.31 -4.46 -25.87
CA HIS A 352 2.16 -3.57 -25.92
C HIS A 352 1.31 -3.68 -24.65
N ALA A 353 0.51 -2.65 -24.42
CA ALA A 353 -0.45 -2.58 -23.35
C ALA A 353 -1.76 -2.00 -23.87
N PHE A 354 -2.78 -2.00 -23.03
CA PHE A 354 -3.95 -1.16 -23.22
C PHE A 354 -4.32 -0.51 -21.89
N ALA A 355 -4.91 0.67 -21.96
CA ALA A 355 -5.49 1.36 -20.82
C ALA A 355 -7.01 1.41 -20.94
N ILE A 356 -7.68 1.61 -19.80
CA ILE A 356 -9.11 1.81 -19.71
C ILE A 356 -9.34 3.15 -19.03
N GLY A 357 -10.26 3.95 -19.57
CA GLY A 357 -10.63 5.26 -19.05
C GLY A 357 -12.14 5.38 -18.91
N PRO A 358 -12.63 6.27 -18.02
CA PRO A 358 -14.04 6.58 -17.94
C PRO A 358 -14.49 7.31 -19.21
N VAL A 359 -15.70 7.00 -19.69
CA VAL A 359 -16.38 7.78 -20.75
C VAL A 359 -17.20 8.93 -20.14
N HIS A 360 -17.61 8.78 -18.89
CA HIS A 360 -18.41 9.76 -18.17
C HIS A 360 -17.59 10.35 -17.03
N ILE A 361 -17.48 11.67 -16.97
CA ILE A 361 -16.76 12.41 -15.93
C ILE A 361 -17.78 13.30 -15.21
N PHE A 362 -17.77 13.27 -13.88
CA PHE A 362 -18.61 14.15 -13.08
C PHE A 362 -17.91 15.49 -12.86
N GLU A 363 -18.56 16.59 -13.29
CA GLU A 363 -18.05 17.94 -13.08
C GLU A 363 -18.63 18.50 -11.78
N SER A 364 -17.91 18.33 -10.66
CA SER A 364 -18.40 18.70 -9.32
C SER A 364 -18.85 20.17 -9.22
N LYS A 365 -18.18 21.08 -9.94
CA LYS A 365 -18.56 22.51 -9.98
C LYS A 365 -19.93 22.77 -10.59
N LYS A 366 -20.37 21.91 -11.52
CA LYS A 366 -21.66 22.03 -12.21
C LYS A 366 -22.69 21.00 -11.76
N GLY A 367 -22.31 20.07 -10.88
CA GLY A 367 -23.16 19.00 -10.38
C GLY A 367 -23.73 18.11 -11.49
N ARG A 368 -22.99 17.90 -12.59
CA ARG A 368 -23.50 17.16 -13.76
C ARG A 368 -22.47 16.18 -14.32
N TRP A 369 -22.97 15.11 -14.91
CA TRP A 369 -22.19 14.16 -15.70
C TRP A 369 -21.94 14.71 -17.10
N ILE A 370 -20.73 14.51 -17.61
CA ILE A 370 -20.31 14.89 -18.96
C ILE A 370 -19.75 13.66 -19.64
N GLU A 371 -20.24 13.36 -20.83
CA GLU A 371 -19.63 12.36 -21.70
C GLU A 371 -18.36 12.97 -22.31
N LYS A 372 -17.21 12.54 -21.81
CA LYS A 372 -15.90 13.04 -22.23
C LYS A 372 -14.85 11.95 -22.07
N SER A 373 -14.17 11.65 -23.17
CA SER A 373 -12.99 10.79 -23.21
C SER A 373 -11.81 11.47 -22.51
N ILE A 374 -11.14 10.76 -21.60
CA ILE A 374 -9.87 11.22 -21.02
C ILE A 374 -8.70 11.01 -22.00
N PHE A 375 -8.89 10.15 -22.99
CA PHE A 375 -7.86 9.77 -23.96
C PHE A 375 -7.90 10.56 -25.27
N GLU A 376 -8.93 11.38 -25.50
CA GLU A 376 -9.10 12.16 -26.73
C GLU A 376 -7.85 12.93 -27.14
N SER A 377 -7.21 13.58 -26.18
CA SER A 377 -6.00 14.36 -26.41
C SER A 377 -4.73 13.53 -26.61
N LEU A 378 -4.79 12.21 -26.39
CA LEU A 378 -3.65 11.29 -26.47
C LEU A 378 -3.58 10.54 -27.79
N TYR A 379 -4.71 10.37 -28.50
CA TYR A 379 -4.75 9.57 -29.72
C TYR A 379 -3.68 10.02 -30.74
N ASP A 380 -3.02 9.02 -31.33
CA ASP A 380 -1.90 9.16 -32.27
C ASP A 380 -0.63 9.86 -31.75
N LYS A 381 -0.61 10.28 -30.49
CA LYS A 381 0.59 10.85 -29.86
C LYS A 381 1.51 9.74 -29.34
N THR A 382 2.79 10.10 -29.28
CA THR A 382 3.86 9.25 -28.74
C THR A 382 4.40 9.89 -27.48
N PHE A 383 4.57 9.11 -26.41
CA PHE A 383 5.02 9.58 -25.09
C PHE A 383 5.85 8.51 -24.37
N SER A 384 6.63 8.94 -23.38
CA SER A 384 7.26 8.05 -22.41
C SER A 384 6.22 7.51 -21.43
N LEU A 385 6.04 6.20 -21.39
CA LEU A 385 5.05 5.56 -20.51
C LEU A 385 5.68 5.19 -19.17
N PHE A 386 5.02 5.60 -18.08
CA PHE A 386 5.32 5.19 -16.72
C PHE A 386 4.14 4.43 -16.13
N TYR A 387 4.42 3.44 -15.30
CA TYR A 387 3.39 2.68 -14.61
C TYR A 387 3.74 2.41 -13.16
N LYS A 388 2.71 2.35 -12.31
CA LYS A 388 2.83 1.94 -10.92
C LYS A 388 2.59 0.44 -10.78
N TYR A 389 3.47 -0.25 -10.07
CA TYR A 389 3.31 -1.65 -9.67
C TYR A 389 3.86 -1.82 -8.25
N GLU A 390 3.04 -2.36 -7.35
CA GLU A 390 3.35 -2.40 -5.91
C GLU A 390 3.69 -0.99 -5.38
N THR A 391 4.82 -0.83 -4.71
CA THR A 391 5.32 0.43 -4.12
C THR A 391 6.14 1.28 -5.10
N GLY A 392 6.47 0.75 -6.28
CA GLY A 392 7.36 1.39 -7.24
C GLY A 392 6.65 1.94 -8.48
N THR A 393 7.25 2.97 -9.07
CA THR A 393 6.93 3.39 -10.45
C THR A 393 8.06 2.97 -11.39
N TYR A 394 7.70 2.48 -12.56
CA TYR A 394 8.58 1.87 -13.55
C TYR A 394 8.46 2.61 -14.89
N TYR A 395 9.56 2.71 -15.63
CA TYR A 395 9.58 3.22 -17.00
C TYR A 395 9.33 2.07 -17.98
N ALA A 396 8.26 2.15 -18.75
CA ALA A 396 7.85 1.09 -19.67
C ALA A 396 8.49 1.20 -21.06
N GLY A 397 9.01 2.36 -21.45
CA GLY A 397 9.45 2.68 -22.82
C GLY A 397 8.66 3.82 -23.45
N THR A 398 8.80 3.96 -24.77
CA THR A 398 8.09 4.95 -25.58
C THR A 398 6.89 4.28 -26.26
N TYR A 399 5.72 4.87 -26.11
CA TYR A 399 4.45 4.29 -26.57
C TYR A 399 3.69 5.27 -27.46
N LYS A 400 3.06 4.73 -28.50
CA LYS A 400 2.05 5.42 -29.31
C LYS A 400 0.65 5.03 -28.84
N ALA A 401 -0.20 6.03 -28.62
CA ALA A 401 -1.61 5.83 -28.28
C ALA A 401 -2.44 5.54 -29.54
N ILE A 402 -3.23 4.48 -29.49
CA ILE A 402 -4.06 3.99 -30.59
C ILE A 402 -5.51 3.96 -30.14
N LYS A 403 -6.37 4.60 -30.93
CA LYS A 403 -7.81 4.60 -30.70
C LYS A 403 -8.38 3.22 -31.04
N LEU A 404 -8.84 2.49 -30.03
CA LEU A 404 -9.45 1.16 -30.22
C LEU A 404 -10.95 1.24 -30.56
N LEU A 405 -11.58 2.39 -30.34
CA LEU A 405 -13.00 2.62 -30.66
C LEU A 405 -13.30 2.51 -32.16
N ASP A 406 -12.35 2.86 -33.03
CA ASP A 406 -12.56 2.74 -34.48
C ASP A 406 -12.66 1.27 -34.93
N PHE A 407 -12.05 0.36 -34.16
CA PHE A 407 -12.14 -1.08 -34.34
C PHE A 407 -13.45 -1.66 -33.77
N ALA A 408 -14.00 -1.02 -32.74
CA ALA A 408 -15.18 -1.49 -32.02
C ALA A 408 -16.29 -0.45 -32.05
N ARG A 409 -17.24 -0.60 -32.97
CA ARG A 409 -18.51 0.18 -32.99
C ARG A 409 -19.43 -0.13 -31.78
N ALA A 410 -18.89 -0.70 -30.71
CA ALA A 410 -19.63 -1.27 -29.61
C ALA A 410 -18.99 -0.95 -28.26
N ASP A 411 -19.83 -0.93 -27.24
CA ASP A 411 -19.42 -0.69 -25.85
C ASP A 411 -18.42 -1.76 -25.39
N PHE A 412 -17.42 -1.34 -24.61
CA PHE A 412 -16.46 -2.25 -23.99
C PHE A 412 -17.03 -2.76 -22.66
N LYS A 413 -17.30 -4.06 -22.56
CA LYS A 413 -17.70 -4.65 -21.26
C LYS A 413 -16.46 -4.89 -20.42
N THR A 414 -16.38 -4.15 -19.33
CA THR A 414 -15.27 -4.25 -18.39
C THR A 414 -15.26 -5.56 -17.61
N GLY A 415 -16.41 -6.20 -17.39
CA GLY A 415 -16.51 -7.47 -16.66
C GLY A 415 -15.74 -7.45 -15.33
N LYS A 416 -15.26 -8.61 -14.88
CA LYS A 416 -14.43 -8.73 -13.65
C LYS A 416 -13.05 -8.05 -13.76
N PHE A 417 -12.69 -7.51 -14.91
CA PHE A 417 -11.41 -6.83 -15.10
C PHE A 417 -11.35 -5.48 -14.39
N LEU A 418 -12.49 -4.92 -13.99
CA LEU A 418 -12.62 -3.77 -13.07
C LEU A 418 -12.25 -4.09 -11.62
N LEU A 419 -11.47 -5.13 -11.33
CA LEU A 419 -10.83 -5.32 -10.02
C LEU A 419 -10.04 -4.10 -9.55
N ARG A 420 -9.77 -3.14 -10.44
CA ARG A 420 -9.16 -1.83 -10.20
C ARG A 420 -10.10 -0.63 -10.45
N ALA A 421 -11.41 -0.81 -10.24
CA ALA A 421 -12.42 0.25 -10.41
C ALA A 421 -12.07 1.56 -9.68
N TRP A 422 -11.33 1.48 -8.57
CA TRP A 422 -10.80 2.63 -7.84
C TRP A 422 -10.05 3.64 -8.71
N TYR A 423 -9.26 3.19 -9.68
CA TYR A 423 -8.51 4.11 -10.52
C TYR A 423 -9.38 4.76 -11.60
N ALA A 424 -10.40 4.05 -12.09
CA ALA A 424 -11.39 4.65 -12.99
C ALA A 424 -12.22 5.70 -12.24
N LEU A 425 -12.44 5.47 -10.95
CA LEU A 425 -13.16 6.37 -10.07
C LEU A 425 -12.43 7.69 -9.84
N ASP A 426 -11.13 7.66 -9.53
CA ASP A 426 -10.31 8.86 -9.39
C ASP A 426 -10.32 9.73 -10.67
N ALA A 427 -10.36 9.08 -11.84
CA ALA A 427 -10.50 9.76 -13.13
C ALA A 427 -11.93 10.27 -13.41
N THR A 428 -12.94 9.65 -12.80
CA THR A 428 -14.36 10.02 -12.94
C THR A 428 -14.74 11.21 -12.08
N LEU A 429 -14.15 11.33 -10.88
CA LEU A 429 -14.43 12.39 -9.89
C LEU A 429 -13.21 13.32 -9.70
N PRO A 430 -12.78 14.08 -10.75
CA PRO A 430 -11.58 14.88 -10.67
C PRO A 430 -11.70 15.98 -9.61
N GLY A 431 -10.88 15.91 -8.56
CA GLY A 431 -10.78 16.94 -7.52
C GLY A 431 -11.21 16.47 -6.13
N GLU A 432 -11.95 15.38 -6.03
CA GLU A 432 -12.13 14.69 -4.74
C GLU A 432 -10.91 13.80 -4.51
N LYS A 433 -9.92 14.34 -3.80
CA LYS A 433 -8.82 13.50 -3.32
C LYS A 433 -9.39 12.57 -2.27
N ASN A 434 -9.42 11.29 -2.58
CA ASN A 434 -9.72 10.26 -1.61
C ASN A 434 -8.58 10.30 -0.57
N ASN A 435 -8.80 10.94 0.58
CA ASN A 435 -7.77 11.17 1.60
C ASN A 435 -7.37 9.88 2.35
N GLY A 436 -7.55 8.71 1.73
CA GLY A 436 -7.11 7.41 2.21
C GLY A 436 -7.85 6.86 3.43
N ARG A 437 -8.73 7.65 4.09
CA ARG A 437 -9.35 7.25 5.36
C ARG A 437 -10.67 6.49 5.24
N GLN A 438 -11.45 6.69 4.18
CA GLN A 438 -12.60 5.85 3.82
C GLN A 438 -13.16 6.28 2.46
N PRO A 439 -13.61 5.36 1.59
CA PRO A 439 -14.35 5.72 0.39
C PRO A 439 -15.60 6.51 0.79
N SER A 440 -15.87 7.64 0.14
CA SER A 440 -17.16 8.30 0.36
C SER A 440 -18.29 7.44 -0.21
N LEU A 441 -19.51 7.60 0.30
CA LEU A 441 -20.71 6.93 -0.25
C LEU A 441 -20.83 7.16 -1.77
N VAL A 442 -20.40 8.33 -2.25
CA VAL A 442 -20.34 8.67 -3.68
C VAL A 442 -19.32 7.79 -4.41
N HIS A 443 -18.14 7.57 -3.84
CA HIS A 443 -17.13 6.68 -4.42
C HIS A 443 -17.65 5.25 -4.52
N ASP A 444 -18.29 4.72 -3.46
CA ASP A 444 -18.84 3.37 -3.51
C ASP A 444 -19.98 3.24 -4.53
N THR A 445 -20.86 4.25 -4.60
CA THR A 445 -21.94 4.27 -5.59
C THR A 445 -21.39 4.28 -7.02
N VAL A 446 -20.45 5.19 -7.34
CA VAL A 446 -19.84 5.27 -8.68
C VAL A 446 -19.07 3.98 -9.02
N ARG A 447 -18.42 3.37 -8.03
CA ARG A 447 -17.77 2.06 -8.18
C ARG A 447 -18.78 0.98 -8.55
N GLN A 448 -19.92 0.91 -7.87
CA GLN A 448 -20.97 -0.07 -8.20
C GLN A 448 -21.51 0.15 -9.61
N LEU A 449 -21.75 1.39 -10.02
CA LEU A 449 -22.20 1.69 -11.38
C LEU A 449 -21.23 1.20 -12.47
N TYR A 450 -19.93 1.17 -12.20
CA TYR A 450 -18.94 0.56 -13.09
C TYR A 450 -18.99 -0.98 -13.07
N LEU A 451 -19.19 -1.59 -11.91
CA LEU A 451 -19.30 -3.05 -11.75
C LEU A 451 -20.57 -3.58 -12.43
N ASP A 452 -21.67 -2.84 -12.34
CA ASP A 452 -22.95 -3.12 -12.97
C ASP A 452 -22.95 -2.83 -14.47
N GLY A 453 -21.91 -2.16 -14.98
CA GLY A 453 -21.78 -1.78 -16.38
C GLY A 453 -22.71 -0.64 -16.80
N VAL A 454 -23.30 0.08 -15.84
CA VAL A 454 -24.07 1.31 -16.09
C VAL A 454 -23.15 2.40 -16.61
N LEU A 455 -22.00 2.61 -15.96
CA LEU A 455 -20.97 3.53 -16.44
C LEU A 455 -20.07 2.85 -17.47
N LYS A 456 -19.99 3.47 -18.65
CA LYS A 456 -19.16 3.00 -19.75
C LYS A 456 -17.69 3.38 -19.57
N VAL A 457 -16.83 2.55 -20.14
CA VAL A 457 -15.40 2.80 -20.23
C VAL A 457 -14.93 2.76 -21.68
N GLU A 458 -13.84 3.45 -21.95
CA GLU A 458 -13.16 3.46 -23.24
C GLU A 458 -11.81 2.73 -23.16
N PRO A 459 -11.49 1.84 -24.10
CA PRO A 459 -10.17 1.24 -24.19
C PRO A 459 -9.23 2.09 -25.06
N LEU A 460 -8.01 2.32 -24.56
CA LEU A 460 -6.90 2.94 -25.29
C LEU A 460 -5.81 1.90 -25.57
N GLY A 461 -5.45 1.71 -26.84
CA GLY A 461 -4.32 0.86 -27.21
C GLY A 461 -3.01 1.59 -26.96
N LEU A 462 -2.02 0.92 -26.37
CA LEU A 462 -0.69 1.44 -26.11
C LEU A 462 0.34 0.59 -26.85
N GLN A 463 0.75 1.03 -28.03
CA GLN A 463 1.78 0.36 -28.82
C GLN A 463 3.16 0.81 -28.37
N CYS A 464 3.93 -0.08 -27.74
CA CYS A 464 5.38 0.12 -27.58
C CYS A 464 6.05 0.31 -28.94
N VAL A 465 6.74 1.44 -29.14
CA VAL A 465 7.46 1.78 -30.38
C VAL A 465 8.97 1.86 -30.19
N ALA A 466 9.44 2.15 -28.97
CA ALA A 466 10.86 2.16 -28.63
C ALA A 466 11.08 1.94 -27.13
N PHE A 467 12.33 1.68 -26.73
CA PHE A 467 12.76 1.67 -25.33
C PHE A 467 14.09 2.42 -25.19
N ASP A 468 14.08 3.56 -24.50
CA ASP A 468 15.29 4.35 -24.28
C ASP A 468 16.08 3.79 -23.08
N HIS A 469 17.13 3.01 -23.39
CA HIS A 469 18.00 2.43 -22.38
C HIS A 469 18.80 3.47 -21.59
N GLY A 470 19.14 4.61 -22.20
CA GLY A 470 19.89 5.68 -21.54
C GLY A 470 19.02 6.40 -20.51
N LEU A 471 17.79 6.74 -20.90
CA LEU A 471 16.79 7.29 -19.97
C LEU A 471 16.49 6.32 -18.83
N TYR A 472 16.29 5.03 -19.15
CA TYR A 472 16.03 4.01 -18.13
C TYR A 472 17.20 3.88 -17.13
N ALA A 473 18.43 3.77 -17.61
CA ALA A 473 19.62 3.65 -16.77
C ALA A 473 19.81 4.88 -15.88
N GLY A 474 19.63 6.10 -16.43
CA GLY A 474 19.74 7.34 -15.67
C GLY A 474 18.70 7.47 -14.57
N LEU A 475 17.43 7.13 -14.88
CA LEU A 475 16.37 7.16 -13.88
C LEU A 475 16.56 6.09 -12.79
N LYS A 476 17.02 4.90 -13.17
CA LYS A 476 17.32 3.80 -12.24
C LYS A 476 18.46 4.15 -11.29
N ASP A 477 19.59 4.64 -11.81
CA ASP A 477 20.76 5.08 -11.01
C ASP A 477 20.36 6.15 -9.99
N ARG A 478 19.54 7.12 -10.41
CA ARG A 478 19.03 8.15 -9.51
C ARG A 478 18.13 7.60 -8.43
N TYR A 479 17.26 6.64 -8.76
CA TYR A 479 16.39 5.98 -7.80
C TYR A 479 17.19 5.20 -6.74
N GLU A 480 18.20 4.42 -7.17
CA GLU A 480 19.06 3.62 -6.29
C GLU A 480 19.84 4.53 -5.31
N LYS A 481 20.40 5.65 -5.78
CA LYS A 481 21.08 6.64 -4.92
C LYS A 481 20.17 7.28 -3.87
N LEU A 482 18.91 7.55 -4.21
CA LEU A 482 17.94 8.09 -3.25
C LEU A 482 17.49 7.03 -2.23
N ALA A 483 17.38 5.77 -2.65
CA ALA A 483 17.04 4.67 -1.76
C ALA A 483 18.15 4.42 -0.72
N GLU A 484 19.43 4.56 -1.11
CA GLU A 484 20.58 4.43 -0.19
C GLU A 484 20.55 5.50 0.91
N VAL A 485 20.24 6.76 0.58
CA VAL A 485 20.16 7.85 1.57
C VAL A 485 19.02 7.65 2.56
N ALA A 486 17.86 7.17 2.08
CA ALA A 486 16.68 6.94 2.93
C ALA A 486 16.83 5.76 3.90
N TYR A 487 17.82 4.88 3.67
CA TYR A 487 18.04 3.67 4.49
C TYR A 487 19.09 3.88 5.59
N TYR A 488 19.65 5.08 5.77
CA TYR A 488 20.45 5.37 6.97
C TYR A 488 19.52 5.71 8.13
N PRO A 489 19.31 4.80 9.11
CA PRO A 489 18.56 5.13 10.31
C PRO A 489 19.30 6.26 11.06
N GLU A 490 18.54 7.19 11.65
CA GLU A 490 19.05 8.34 12.42
C GLU A 490 19.94 7.95 13.61
N ASP A 491 20.04 6.66 13.93
CA ASP A 491 20.87 6.09 15.00
C ASP A 491 22.39 6.31 14.80
N ALA A 492 22.85 6.71 13.61
CA ALA A 492 24.26 7.02 13.38
C ALA A 492 24.73 8.37 13.96
N GLU A 493 23.83 9.17 14.55
CA GLU A 493 24.20 10.48 15.11
C GLU A 493 24.75 10.43 16.55
N GLN A 494 24.76 9.25 17.20
CA GLN A 494 25.29 9.08 18.56
C GLN A 494 26.82 9.02 18.67
N ASP A 495 27.55 8.88 17.57
CA ASP A 495 29.03 8.76 17.59
C ASP A 495 29.76 10.05 17.18
N ARG A 496 29.07 11.21 17.17
CA ARG A 496 29.79 12.50 17.04
C ARG A 496 30.64 12.72 18.30
N PRO A 497 31.97 12.80 18.20
CA PRO A 497 32.83 13.02 19.36
C PRO A 497 32.43 14.33 20.04
N GLN A 498 31.98 14.22 21.31
CA GLN A 498 31.68 15.38 22.14
C GLN A 498 32.93 16.27 22.17
N LYS A 499 32.81 17.49 21.64
CA LYS A 499 33.81 18.54 21.82
C LYS A 499 33.97 18.74 23.33
N LYS A 500 35.07 18.24 23.90
CA LYS A 500 35.53 18.56 25.25
C LYS A 500 35.56 20.09 25.38
N GLN A 501 34.57 20.65 26.08
CA GLN A 501 34.67 22.01 26.60
C GLN A 501 35.77 21.98 27.66
N ARG A 502 36.81 22.77 27.40
CA ARG A 502 37.95 22.97 28.27
C ARG A 502 37.53 24.07 29.25
N THR A 503 37.21 23.71 30.48
CA THR A 503 36.98 24.67 31.57
C THR A 503 38.32 25.07 32.18
N GLU A 504 38.52 26.38 32.33
CA GLU A 504 39.61 27.04 33.07
C GLU A 504 39.30 27.13 34.56
#